data_AF-A0A2V9F513-F1
#
_entry.id   AF-A0A2V9F513-F1
#
_cell.length_a   1.000
_cell.length_b   1.000
_cell.length_c   1.000
_cell.angle_alpha   90.00
_cell.angle_beta   90.00
_cell.angle_gamma   90.00
#
_symmetry.space_group_name_H-M   'P 1'
#
loop_
_entity.id
_entity.type
_entity.pdbx_description
1 polymer ?
#
loop_
_entity_poly.entity_id
_entity_poly.type
_entity_poly.pdbx_seq_one_letter_code
_entity_poly.pdbx_strand_id
1 'polypeptide(L)'
;MKLRLSLLGLFFAVVAGTAFAHGSKVHVKGTVEKIGADSVVVKTADGKSVEVKFAASTVFLSRSNNEDKPAKAEDLAAGDLVVIHATPKDKILEADEIKFSVPAAAKTAVTAPAKPKS
;
A
#
# COMPACT_ATOMS: atom_id res chain seq x y z
N MET A 1 -12.79 -31.27 43.10
CA MET A 1 -12.50 -31.50 41.66
C MET A 1 -13.31 -30.61 40.71
N LYS A 2 -14.57 -30.25 41.05
CA LYS A 2 -15.45 -29.43 40.18
C LYS A 2 -14.94 -28.00 39.89
N LEU A 3 -14.31 -27.34 40.87
CA LEU A 3 -13.74 -25.99 40.70
C LEU A 3 -12.51 -25.96 39.78
N ARG A 4 -11.70 -27.03 39.77
CA ARG A 4 -10.51 -27.17 38.90
C ARG A 4 -10.92 -27.43 37.44
N LEU A 5 -12.00 -28.18 37.23
CA LEU A 5 -12.59 -28.40 35.90
C LEU A 5 -13.19 -27.11 35.32
N SER A 6 -13.84 -26.30 36.15
CA SER A 6 -14.41 -25.00 35.74
C SER A 6 -13.35 -23.98 35.34
N LEU A 7 -12.19 -23.99 36.02
CA LEU A 7 -11.07 -23.09 35.70
C LEU A 7 -10.37 -23.48 34.39
N LEU A 8 -10.31 -24.78 34.08
CA LEU A 8 -9.75 -25.28 32.82
C LEU A 8 -10.65 -24.97 31.61
N GLY A 9 -11.97 -25.03 31.79
CA GLY A 9 -12.94 -24.64 30.75
C GLY A 9 -12.89 -23.15 30.41
N LEU A 10 -12.70 -22.28 31.42
CA LEU A 10 -12.58 -20.84 31.20
C LEU A 10 -11.27 -20.47 30.48
N PHE A 11 -10.18 -21.20 30.72
CA PHE A 11 -8.90 -20.99 30.05
C PHE A 11 -8.98 -21.35 28.56
N PHE A 12 -9.67 -22.45 28.20
CA PHE A 12 -9.88 -22.84 26.80
C PHE A 12 -10.74 -21.84 26.01
N ALA A 13 -11.69 -21.16 26.66
CA ALA A 13 -12.54 -20.16 26.02
C ALA A 13 -11.77 -18.87 25.65
N VAL A 14 -10.69 -18.52 26.35
CA VAL A 14 -9.90 -17.31 26.09
C VAL A 14 -8.93 -17.50 24.91
N VAL A 15 -8.43 -18.71 24.66
CA VAL A 15 -7.44 -18.97 23.59
C VAL A 15 -8.08 -18.96 22.18
N ALA A 16 -9.39 -19.18 22.06
CA ALA A 16 -10.07 -19.21 20.76
C ALA A 16 -10.17 -17.82 20.07
N GLY A 17 -9.93 -16.72 20.80
CA GLY A 17 -10.16 -15.35 20.31
C GLY A 17 -8.96 -14.66 19.64
N THR A 18 -7.74 -15.19 19.73
CA THR A 18 -6.53 -14.43 19.35
C THR A 18 -6.04 -14.67 17.92
N ALA A 19 -6.71 -15.51 17.13
CA ALA A 19 -6.20 -15.95 15.82
C ALA A 19 -6.45 -14.97 14.65
N PHE A 20 -7.15 -13.84 14.85
CA PHE A 20 -7.58 -12.94 13.77
C PHE A 20 -6.91 -11.55 13.76
N ALA A 21 -5.74 -11.40 14.41
CA ALA A 21 -5.11 -10.09 14.57
C ALA A 21 -4.00 -9.75 13.54
N HIS A 22 -3.72 -10.61 12.55
CA HIS A 22 -2.85 -10.27 11.41
C HIS A 22 -3.60 -10.59 10.12
N GLY A 23 -4.47 -9.66 9.71
CA GLY A 23 -5.09 -9.70 8.39
C GLY A 23 -4.01 -9.88 7.33
N SER A 24 -4.21 -10.81 6.41
CA SER A 24 -3.28 -11.20 5.36
C SER A 24 -3.00 -10.02 4.42
N LYS A 25 -2.11 -9.11 4.84
CA LYS A 25 -1.69 -7.97 4.04
C LYS A 25 -1.03 -8.49 2.77
N VAL A 26 -1.41 -7.89 1.64
CA VAL A 26 -0.86 -8.18 0.33
C VAL A 26 -0.03 -7.00 -0.15
N HIS A 27 0.99 -7.29 -0.95
CA HIS A 27 1.83 -6.28 -1.57
C HIS A 27 1.47 -6.14 -3.05
N VAL A 28 1.00 -4.96 -3.44
CA VAL A 28 0.82 -4.61 -4.85
C VAL A 28 2.02 -3.77 -5.28
N LYS A 29 2.74 -4.20 -6.30
CA LYS A 29 3.94 -3.50 -6.80
C LYS A 29 3.82 -3.30 -8.30
N GLY A 30 4.15 -2.11 -8.78
CA GLY A 30 4.07 -1.82 -10.20
C GLY A 30 4.14 -0.34 -10.51
N THR A 31 3.53 0.04 -11.64
CA THR A 31 3.44 1.42 -12.10
C THR A 31 2.00 1.91 -11.99
N VAL A 32 1.79 3.14 -11.52
CA VAL A 32 0.47 3.77 -11.52
C VAL A 32 0.00 3.94 -12.96
N GLU A 33 -1.12 3.32 -13.29
CA GLU A 33 -1.76 3.42 -14.60
C GLU A 33 -2.81 4.54 -14.62
N LYS A 34 -3.63 4.61 -13.56
CA LYS A 34 -4.70 5.60 -13.41
C LYS A 34 -4.95 5.88 -11.93
N ILE A 35 -5.37 7.11 -11.63
CA ILE A 35 -5.81 7.53 -10.31
C ILE A 35 -7.30 7.89 -10.39
N GLY A 36 -8.10 7.29 -9.51
CA GLY A 36 -9.51 7.59 -9.31
C GLY A 36 -9.71 8.59 -8.17
N ALA A 37 -10.97 8.85 -7.81
CA ALA A 37 -11.28 9.75 -6.69
C ALA A 37 -10.84 9.17 -5.33
N ASP A 38 -10.93 7.85 -5.18
CA ASP A 38 -10.69 7.10 -3.94
C ASP A 38 -9.87 5.83 -4.18
N SER A 39 -9.20 5.72 -5.33
CA SER A 39 -8.47 4.51 -5.71
C SER A 39 -7.28 4.80 -6.62
N VAL A 40 -6.38 3.83 -6.71
CA VAL A 40 -5.29 3.79 -7.67
C VAL A 40 -5.33 2.47 -8.42
N VAL A 41 -5.14 2.52 -9.74
CA VAL A 41 -4.94 1.34 -10.58
C VAL A 41 -3.46 1.18 -10.85
N VAL A 42 -2.91 0.03 -10.48
CA VAL A 42 -1.50 -0.31 -10.62
C VAL A 42 -1.34 -1.39 -11.66
N LYS A 43 -0.52 -1.13 -12.67
CA LYS A 43 -0.04 -2.15 -13.59
C LYS A 43 1.13 -2.89 -12.97
N THR A 44 0.92 -4.15 -12.64
CA THR A 44 1.92 -5.03 -12.04
C THR A 44 2.93 -5.53 -13.07
N ALA A 45 4.06 -6.08 -12.60
CA ALA A 45 5.13 -6.56 -13.49
C ALA A 45 4.71 -7.71 -14.41
N ASP A 46 3.69 -8.49 -14.04
CA ASP A 46 3.06 -9.53 -14.88
C ASP A 46 2.01 -8.97 -15.85
N GLY A 47 1.87 -7.64 -15.93
CA GLY A 47 1.03 -6.95 -16.89
C GLY A 47 -0.45 -6.83 -16.49
N LYS A 48 -0.85 -7.30 -15.31
CA LYS A 48 -2.21 -7.16 -14.80
C LYS A 48 -2.44 -5.76 -14.25
N SER A 49 -3.67 -5.28 -14.33
CA SER A 49 -4.11 -4.05 -13.66
C SER A 49 -4.85 -4.42 -12.38
N VAL A 50 -4.40 -3.88 -11.25
CA VAL A 50 -4.99 -4.11 -9.93
C VAL A 50 -5.47 -2.78 -9.38
N GLU A 51 -6.76 -2.68 -9.09
CA GLU A 51 -7.32 -1.52 -8.39
C GLU A 51 -7.16 -1.69 -6.87
N VAL A 52 -6.67 -0.64 -6.21
CA VAL A 52 -6.55 -0.55 -4.76
C VAL A 52 -7.26 0.71 -4.27
N LYS A 53 -8.18 0.54 -3.32
CA LYS A 53 -8.95 1.62 -2.70
C LYS A 53 -8.15 2.31 -1.61
N PHE A 54 -8.33 3.62 -1.48
CA PHE A 54 -7.80 4.39 -0.36
C PHE A 54 -8.73 4.24 0.85
N ALA A 55 -8.12 4.06 2.02
CA ALA A 55 -8.76 4.23 3.31
C ALA A 55 -8.55 5.66 3.80
N ALA A 56 -9.41 6.11 4.72
CA ALA A 56 -9.16 7.35 5.46
C ALA A 56 -7.83 7.32 6.25
N SER A 57 -7.34 6.12 6.58
CA SER A 57 -6.08 5.89 7.29
C SER A 57 -4.89 5.57 6.37
N THR A 58 -5.05 5.62 5.05
CA THR A 58 -3.94 5.32 4.13
C THR A 58 -2.81 6.32 4.33
N VAL A 59 -1.61 5.81 4.59
CA VAL A 59 -0.39 6.61 4.70
C VAL A 59 0.28 6.69 3.33
N PHE A 60 0.62 7.91 2.89
CA PHE A 60 1.32 8.14 1.63
C PHE A 60 2.77 8.55 1.91
N LEU A 61 3.71 7.91 1.21
CA LEU A 61 5.14 8.18 1.34
C LEU A 61 5.78 8.34 -0.04
N SER A 62 6.43 9.49 -0.25
CA SER A 62 7.28 9.71 -1.40
C SER A 62 8.69 9.22 -1.09
N ARG A 63 9.25 8.38 -1.97
CA ARG A 63 10.62 7.89 -1.86
C ARG A 63 11.55 8.64 -2.81
N SER A 64 12.59 9.24 -2.25
CA SER A 64 13.70 9.82 -3.01
C SER A 64 15.02 9.58 -2.29
N ASN A 65 16.09 9.30 -3.05
CA ASN A 65 17.41 8.99 -2.50
C ASN A 65 17.40 7.91 -1.40
N ASN A 66 16.55 6.89 -1.54
CA ASN A 66 16.31 5.81 -0.56
C ASN A 66 15.71 6.24 0.79
N GLU A 67 15.20 7.47 0.90
CA GLU A 67 14.49 7.94 2.08
C GLU A 67 12.98 8.06 1.81
N ASP A 68 12.16 7.66 2.78
CA ASP A 68 10.71 7.84 2.74
C ASP A 68 10.34 9.17 3.41
N LYS A 69 9.53 9.99 2.74
CA LYS A 69 9.03 11.27 3.25
C LYS A 69 7.50 11.27 3.25
N PRO A 70 6.84 11.84 4.28
CA PRO A 70 5.40 12.03 4.28
C PRO A 70 4.93 12.72 3.00
N ALA A 71 3.87 12.20 2.41
CA ALA A 71 3.25 12.72 1.19
C ALA A 71 1.73 12.69 1.31
N LYS A 72 1.04 13.09 0.24
CA LYS A 72 -0.41 13.06 0.12
C LYS A 72 -0.83 12.27 -1.12
N ALA A 73 -2.13 11.96 -1.23
CA ALA A 73 -2.67 11.28 -2.40
C ALA A 73 -2.49 12.11 -3.68
N GLU A 74 -2.58 13.44 -3.56
CA GLU A 74 -2.45 14.39 -4.69
C GLU A 74 -1.03 14.47 -5.25
N ASP A 75 -0.03 13.98 -4.51
CA ASP A 75 1.36 13.92 -4.96
C ASP A 75 1.62 12.70 -5.87
N LEU A 76 0.70 11.74 -5.90
CA LEU A 76 0.80 10.54 -6.74
C LEU A 76 0.47 10.89 -8.19
N ALA A 77 1.28 10.40 -9.13
CA ALA A 77 1.06 10.62 -10.54
C ALA A 77 1.00 9.30 -11.34
N ALA A 78 0.30 9.33 -12.48
CA ALA A 78 0.40 8.25 -13.46
C ALA A 78 1.85 8.12 -13.94
N GLY A 79 2.35 6.88 -14.01
CA GLY A 79 3.76 6.58 -14.32
C GLY A 79 4.67 6.43 -13.10
N ASP A 80 4.22 6.80 -11.89
CA ASP A 80 5.00 6.55 -10.67
C ASP A 80 5.15 5.05 -10.40
N LEU A 81 6.30 4.68 -9.84
CA LEU A 81 6.52 3.34 -9.30
C LEU A 81 5.96 3.27 -7.90
N VAL A 82 5.19 2.22 -7.60
CA VAL A 82 4.52 2.05 -6.31
C VAL A 82 4.80 0.70 -5.66
N VAL A 83 4.83 0.72 -4.34
CA VAL A 83 4.69 -0.44 -3.46
C VAL A 83 3.56 -0.11 -2.49
N ILE A 84 2.49 -0.89 -2.55
CA ILE A 84 1.29 -0.72 -1.74
C ILE A 84 1.18 -1.89 -0.77
N HIS A 85 1.12 -1.58 0.52
CA HIS A 85 0.69 -2.53 1.54
C HIS A 85 -0.83 -2.40 1.66
N ALA A 86 -1.56 -3.44 1.29
CA ALA A 86 -3.02 -3.44 1.29
C ALA A 86 -3.59 -4.58 2.12
N THR A 87 -4.72 -4.31 2.76
CA THR A 87 -5.53 -5.30 3.45
C THR A 87 -6.67 -5.73 2.53
N PRO A 88 -6.81 -7.03 2.22
CA PRO A 88 -8.00 -7.54 1.52
C PRO A 88 -9.26 -7.33 2.37
N LYS A 89 -10.30 -6.76 1.77
CA LYS A 89 -11.64 -6.70 2.34
C LYS A 89 -12.61 -7.26 1.31
N ASP A 90 -13.16 -8.44 1.57
CA ASP A 90 -13.98 -9.19 0.62
C ASP A 90 -13.30 -9.35 -0.75
N LYS A 91 -13.77 -8.63 -1.77
CA LYS A 91 -13.27 -8.67 -3.15
C LYS A 91 -12.46 -7.42 -3.53
N ILE A 92 -12.20 -6.52 -2.58
CA ILE A 92 -11.43 -5.30 -2.80
C ILE A 92 -10.12 -5.33 -2.00
N LEU A 93 -9.16 -4.55 -2.45
CA LEU A 93 -7.95 -4.26 -1.71
C LEU A 93 -8.03 -2.83 -1.18
N GLU A 94 -7.81 -2.66 0.12
CA GLU A 94 -7.78 -1.36 0.77
C GLU A 94 -6.35 -1.06 1.22
N ALA A 95 -5.80 0.10 0.83
CA ALA A 95 -4.42 0.46 1.12
C ALA A 95 -4.25 0.92 2.57
N ASP A 96 -3.27 0.32 3.26
CA ASP A 96 -2.77 0.83 4.53
C ASP A 96 -1.66 1.86 4.30
N GLU A 97 -0.78 1.58 3.35
CA GLU A 97 0.38 2.41 3.02
C GLU A 97 0.66 2.36 1.51
N ILE A 98 0.93 3.52 0.91
CA ILE A 98 1.34 3.67 -0.47
C ILE A 98 2.69 4.38 -0.49
N LYS A 99 3.75 3.64 -0.85
CA LYS A 99 5.06 4.21 -1.14
C LYS A 99 5.22 4.40 -2.63
N PHE A 100 5.61 5.58 -3.07
CA PHE A 100 5.74 5.88 -4.49
C PHE A 100 7.03 6.66 -4.80
N SER A 101 7.46 6.57 -6.05
CA SER A 101 8.63 7.31 -6.54
C SER A 101 8.55 7.52 -8.04
N VAL A 102 9.09 8.66 -8.48
CA VAL A 102 9.28 8.94 -9.90
C VAL A 102 10.36 7.99 -10.48
N PRO A 103 10.13 7.33 -11.63
CA PRO A 103 11.13 6.51 -12.29
C PRO A 103 12.45 7.25 -12.52
N ALA A 104 13.59 6.56 -12.37
CA ALA A 104 14.91 7.17 -12.51
C ALA A 104 15.12 7.89 -13.85
N ALA A 105 14.60 7.33 -14.95
CA ALA A 105 14.68 7.95 -16.28
C ALA A 105 13.92 9.29 -16.37
N ALA A 106 12.83 9.43 -15.63
CA ALA A 106 12.04 10.67 -15.60
C ALA A 106 12.70 11.74 -14.70
N LYS A 107 13.42 11.36 -13.65
CA LYS A 107 14.17 12.32 -12.80
C LYS A 107 15.22 13.10 -13.58
N THR A 108 15.94 12.45 -14.49
CA THR A 108 17.00 13.09 -15.30
C THR A 108 16.44 14.14 -16.26
N ALA A 109 15.22 13.96 -16.75
CA ALA A 109 14.57 14.87 -17.69
C ALA A 109 14.15 16.21 -17.05
N VAL A 110 13.83 16.21 -15.74
CA VAL A 110 13.41 17.42 -15.00
C VAL A 110 14.61 18.27 -14.56
N THR A 111 15.78 17.67 -14.36
CA THR A 111 16.99 18.35 -13.88
C THR A 111 17.92 18.88 -14.98
N ALA A 112 17.69 18.53 -16.25
CA ALA A 112 18.52 19.04 -17.34
C ALA A 112 18.07 20.47 -17.71
N PRO A 113 18.93 21.50 -17.59
CA PRO A 113 18.60 22.83 -18.10
C PRO A 113 18.38 22.73 -19.61
N ALA A 114 17.25 23.24 -20.10
CA ALA A 114 16.96 23.32 -21.52
C ALA A 114 18.08 24.12 -22.21
N LYS A 115 18.89 23.45 -23.03
CA LYS A 115 19.93 24.11 -23.83
C LYS A 115 19.24 25.08 -24.79
N PRO A 116 19.51 26.40 -24.74
CA PRO A 116 18.95 27.32 -25.71
C PRO A 116 19.47 26.94 -27.09
N LYS A 117 18.55 26.81 -28.06
CA LYS A 117 18.90 26.68 -29.47
C LYS A 117 19.59 27.98 -29.90
N SER A 118 20.81 27.88 -30.41
CA SER A 118 21.50 28.96 -31.12
C SER A 118 20.96 29.10 -32.54
#